data_AF-A0A843S518-F1
#
_entry.id   AF-A0A843S518-F1
#
_cell.length_a   1.000
_cell.length_b   1.000
_cell.length_c   1.000
_cell.angle_alpha   90.00
_cell.angle_beta   90.00
_cell.angle_gamma   90.00
#
_symmetry.space_group_name_H-M   'P 1'
#
loop_
_entity.id
_entity.type
_entity.pdbx_description
1 polymer ?
#
loop_
_entity_poly.entity_id
_entity_poly.type
_entity_poly.pdbx_seq_one_letter_code
_entity_poly.pdbx_strand_id
1 'polypeptide(L)'
;MLRGHLVENARATRREIEALLEAASAAGELLRDADVRSLARTVETVIGGSLMSWATYREGKAVDWISRDLEAVLAPWLKRPHIRGATASGRKPATEKRRPRVGRG
;
A
#
# COMPACT_ATOMS: atom_id res chain seq x y z
N MET A 1 15.35 -22.45 -20.86
CA MET A 1 15.70 -21.03 -20.60
C MET A 1 14.68 -20.26 -19.76
N LEU A 2 13.48 -20.79 -19.47
CA LEU A 2 12.46 -20.13 -18.63
C LEU A 2 12.92 -19.77 -17.21
N ARG A 3 13.61 -20.68 -16.50
CA ARG A 3 14.10 -20.45 -15.13
C ARG A 3 15.00 -19.22 -15.02
N GLY A 4 15.86 -18.98 -16.03
CA GLY A 4 16.76 -17.82 -16.05
C GLY A 4 15.99 -16.51 -16.12
N HIS A 5 15.01 -16.41 -17.01
CA HIS A 5 14.16 -15.22 -17.14
C HIS A 5 13.32 -14.96 -15.89
N LEU A 6 12.78 -16.00 -15.24
CA LEU A 6 12.02 -15.84 -13.99
C LEU A 6 12.88 -15.31 -12.84
N VAL A 7 14.12 -15.81 -12.72
CA VAL A 7 15.06 -15.33 -11.71
C VAL A 7 15.46 -13.88 -11.98
N GLU A 8 15.72 -13.53 -13.24
CA GLU A 8 16.05 -12.14 -13.59
C GLU A 8 14.87 -11.18 -13.38
N ASN A 9 13.65 -11.60 -13.68
CA ASN A 9 12.45 -10.83 -13.37
C ASN A 9 12.31 -10.60 -11.86
N ALA A 10 12.43 -11.66 -11.04
CA ALA A 10 12.37 -11.54 -9.58
C ALA A 10 13.47 -10.60 -9.03
N ARG A 11 14.69 -10.67 -9.59
CA ARG A 11 15.78 -9.76 -9.24
C ARG A 11 15.49 -8.32 -9.66
N ALA A 12 14.91 -8.10 -10.83
CA ALA A 12 14.53 -6.77 -11.31
C ALA A 12 13.48 -6.14 -10.40
N THR A 13 12.40 -6.87 -10.08
CA THR A 13 11.37 -6.42 -9.15
C THR A 13 11.96 -6.07 -7.78
N ARG A 14 12.87 -6.90 -7.23
CA ARG A 14 13.53 -6.60 -5.96
C ARG A 14 14.38 -5.34 -6.00
N ARG A 15 15.13 -5.13 -7.10
CA ARG A 15 15.95 -3.92 -7.29
C ARG A 15 15.10 -2.67 -7.37
N GLU A 16 13.94 -2.73 -8.01
CA GLU A 16 12.99 -1.61 -8.05
C GLU A 16 12.44 -1.28 -6.67
N ILE A 17 12.08 -2.30 -5.88
CA ILE A 17 11.65 -2.11 -4.48
C ILE A 17 12.78 -1.50 -3.64
N GLU A 18 14.01 -2.02 -3.76
CA GLU A 18 15.20 -1.49 -3.07
C GLU A 18 15.42 -0.01 -3.44
N ALA A 19 15.32 0.36 -4.71
CA ALA A 19 15.47 1.74 -5.17
C ALA A 19 14.43 2.70 -4.57
N LEU A 20 13.16 2.26 -4.43
CA LEU A 20 12.12 3.07 -3.79
C LEU A 20 12.39 3.29 -2.31
N LEU A 21 12.86 2.25 -1.62
CA LEU A 21 13.21 2.34 -0.19
C LEU A 21 14.47 3.17 0.05
N GLU A 22 15.47 3.10 -0.83
CA GLU A 22 16.63 3.98 -0.80
C GLU A 22 16.23 5.46 -0.98
N ALA A 23 15.32 5.73 -1.91
CA ALA A 23 14.79 7.09 -2.10
C ALA A 23 14.07 7.60 -0.84
N ALA A 24 13.25 6.75 -0.19
CA ALA A 24 12.59 7.09 1.07
C ALA A 24 13.59 7.29 2.22
N SER A 25 14.66 6.50 2.28
CA SER A 25 15.76 6.68 3.23
C SER A 25 16.48 8.01 3.02
N ALA A 26 16.84 8.33 1.78
CA ALA A 26 17.49 9.58 1.40
C ALA A 26 16.61 10.82 1.69
N ALA A 27 15.28 10.70 1.50
CA ALA A 27 14.31 11.71 1.87
C ALA A 27 14.09 11.85 3.39
N GLY A 28 14.66 10.94 4.19
CA GLY A 28 14.50 10.93 5.64
C GLY A 28 13.14 10.44 6.10
N GLU A 29 12.42 9.67 5.28
CA GLU A 29 11.13 9.06 5.61
C GLU A 29 11.29 7.75 6.39
N LEU A 30 12.40 7.04 6.16
CA LEU A 30 12.78 5.84 6.92
C LEU A 30 13.71 6.18 8.10
N LEU A 31 13.65 5.34 9.15
CA LEU A 31 14.64 5.33 10.23
C LEU A 31 16.05 5.17 9.66
N ARG A 32 17.05 5.79 10.30
CA ARG A 32 18.43 5.82 9.78
C ARG A 32 19.13 4.46 9.83
N ASP A 33 18.66 3.56 10.67
CA ASP A 33 19.16 2.21 10.89
C ASP A 33 18.39 1.14 10.09
N ALA A 34 17.44 1.54 9.25
CA ALA A 34 16.72 0.60 8.39
C ALA A 34 17.68 -0.04 7.37
N ASP A 35 17.83 -1.37 7.44
CA ASP A 35 18.50 -2.14 6.39
C ASP A 35 17.58 -2.22 5.16
N VAL A 36 17.81 -1.31 4.20
CA VAL A 36 17.01 -1.16 2.99
C VAL A 36 16.94 -2.45 2.17
N ARG A 37 18.04 -3.19 2.08
CA ARG A 37 18.10 -4.44 1.31
C ARG A 37 17.28 -5.55 1.96
N SER A 38 17.39 -5.70 3.28
CA SER A 38 16.59 -6.65 4.03
C SER A 38 15.10 -6.28 3.99
N LEU A 39 14.80 -4.98 4.09
CA LEU A 39 13.44 -4.47 3.98
C LEU A 39 12.85 -4.71 2.58
N ALA A 40 13.62 -4.51 1.51
CA ALA A 40 13.17 -4.78 0.14
C ALA A 40 12.78 -6.25 -0.07
N ARG A 41 13.60 -7.18 0.44
CA ARG A 41 13.27 -8.62 0.42
C ARG A 41 11.99 -8.91 1.21
N THR A 42 11.81 -8.25 2.35
CA THR A 42 10.62 -8.42 3.21
C THR A 42 9.38 -7.93 2.49
N VAL A 43 9.43 -6.74 1.89
CA VAL A 43 8.36 -6.14 1.08
C VAL A 43 7.97 -7.05 -0.09
N GLU A 44 8.93 -7.57 -0.86
CA GLU A 44 8.66 -8.51 -1.96
C GLU A 44 7.94 -9.78 -1.46
N THR A 45 8.39 -10.34 -0.33
CA THR A 45 7.79 -11.53 0.29
C THR A 45 6.35 -11.26 0.74
N VAL A 46 6.10 -10.11 1.33
CA VAL A 46 4.78 -9.69 1.81
C VAL A 46 3.82 -9.50 0.65
N ILE A 47 4.22 -8.82 -0.43
CA ILE A 47 3.39 -8.67 -1.63
C ILE A 47 2.95 -10.04 -2.16
N GLY A 48 3.88 -10.99 -2.29
CA GLY A 48 3.58 -12.36 -2.71
C GLY A 48 2.63 -13.08 -1.75
N GLY A 49 2.88 -12.98 -0.44
CA GLY A 49 2.04 -13.58 0.61
C GLY A 49 0.63 -13.00 0.69
N SER A 50 0.48 -11.69 0.51
CA SER A 50 -0.81 -10.98 0.47
C SER A 50 -1.62 -11.41 -0.75
N LEU A 51 -0.99 -11.50 -1.92
CA LEU A 51 -1.65 -11.99 -3.14
C LEU A 51 -2.08 -13.44 -3.01
N MET A 52 -1.24 -14.29 -2.42
CA MET A 52 -1.58 -15.70 -2.18
C MET A 52 -2.76 -15.81 -1.22
N SER A 53 -2.72 -15.09 -0.09
CA SER A 53 -3.82 -15.04 0.88
C SER A 53 -5.12 -14.53 0.24
N TRP A 54 -5.05 -13.44 -0.52
CA TRP A 54 -6.22 -12.91 -1.25
C TRP A 54 -6.75 -13.93 -2.28
N ALA A 55 -5.88 -14.64 -2.99
CA ALA A 55 -6.31 -15.66 -3.94
C ALA A 55 -7.05 -16.82 -3.25
N THR A 56 -6.69 -17.14 -2.01
CA THR A 56 -7.35 -18.15 -1.17
C THR A 56 -8.70 -17.67 -0.65
N TYR A 57 -8.77 -16.50 -0.02
CA TYR A 57 -9.99 -16.03 0.65
C TYR A 57 -10.94 -15.25 -0.26
N ARG A 58 -10.41 -14.57 -1.29
CA ARG A 58 -11.16 -13.80 -2.29
C ARG A 58 -12.08 -12.71 -1.73
N GLU A 59 -11.77 -12.21 -0.54
CA GLU A 59 -12.50 -11.14 0.12
C GLU A 59 -11.92 -9.77 -0.29
N GLY A 60 -12.77 -8.82 -0.68
CA GLY A 60 -12.34 -7.48 -1.07
C GLY A 60 -11.40 -7.46 -2.29
N LYS A 61 -10.66 -6.34 -2.46
CA LYS A 61 -9.73 -6.18 -3.58
C LYS A 61 -8.32 -6.60 -3.17
N ALA A 62 -7.56 -7.23 -4.06
CA ALA A 62 -6.17 -7.63 -3.83
C ALA A 62 -5.29 -6.47 -3.35
N VAL A 63 -5.53 -5.26 -3.86
CA VAL A 63 -4.80 -4.04 -3.48
C VAL A 63 -5.02 -3.64 -2.01
N ASP A 64 -6.17 -3.98 -1.42
CA ASP A 64 -6.47 -3.67 -0.03
C ASP A 64 -5.66 -4.59 0.90
N TRP A 65 -5.50 -5.87 0.53
CA TRP A 65 -4.65 -6.83 1.24
C TRP A 65 -3.19 -6.41 1.19
N ILE A 66 -2.66 -6.16 -0.01
CA ILE A 66 -1.28 -5.70 -0.18
C ILE A 66 -1.04 -4.42 0.63
N SER A 67 -1.95 -3.44 0.52
CA SER A 67 -1.82 -2.17 1.23
C SER A 67 -1.76 -2.34 2.74
N ARG A 68 -2.66 -3.13 3.32
CA ARG A 68 -2.73 -3.35 4.76
C ARG A 68 -1.47 -4.03 5.27
N ASP A 69 -1.03 -5.06 4.56
CA ASP A 69 0.11 -5.87 5.01
C ASP A 69 1.43 -5.11 4.80
N LEU A 70 1.55 -4.30 3.73
CA LEU A 70 2.67 -3.37 3.56
C LEU A 70 2.70 -2.28 4.63
N GLU A 71 1.56 -1.69 4.98
CA GLU A 71 1.48 -0.69 6.06
C GLU A 71 1.97 -1.30 7.38
N ALA A 72 1.51 -2.51 7.72
CA ALA A 72 1.93 -3.19 8.93
C ALA A 72 3.45 -3.49 8.97
N VAL A 73 4.03 -3.84 7.81
CA VAL A 73 5.46 -4.16 7.69
C VAL A 73 6.34 -2.92 7.68
N LEU A 74 5.87 -1.83 7.07
CA LEU A 74 6.63 -0.58 6.96
C LEU A 74 6.50 0.30 8.20
N ALA A 75 5.38 0.25 8.92
CA ALA A 75 5.11 1.11 10.08
C ALA A 75 6.26 1.20 11.10
N PRO A 76 6.97 0.12 11.48
CA PRO A 76 8.09 0.19 12.42
C PRO A 76 9.29 0.98 11.90
N TRP A 77 9.43 1.13 10.57
CA TRP A 77 10.58 1.74 9.91
C TRP A 77 10.34 3.19 9.49
N LEU A 78 9.11 3.69 9.64
CA LEU A 78 8.74 5.05 9.25
C LEU A 78 9.03 6.05 10.37
N LYS A 79 9.71 7.15 10.05
CA LYS A 79 9.96 8.25 11.01
C LYS A 79 8.72 9.07 11.36
N ARG A 80 7.71 9.05 10.50
CA ARG A 80 6.35 9.56 10.76
C ARG A 80 5.35 8.56 10.22
N PRO A 81 4.26 8.26 10.92
CA PRO A 81 3.19 7.43 10.36
C PRO A 81 2.74 8.03 9.03
N HIS A 82 2.72 7.23 7.96
CA HIS A 82 2.20 7.66 6.68
C HIS A 82 0.68 7.78 6.83
N ILE A 83 0.18 8.97 7.20
CA ILE A 83 -1.27 9.20 7.26
C ILE A 83 -1.79 9.17 5.83
N ARG A 84 -2.32 8.03 5.41
CA ARG A 84 -3.13 7.91 4.20
C ARG A 84 -4.34 8.84 4.32
N GLY A 85 -4.24 10.03 3.74
CA GLY A 85 -5.40 10.85 3.36
C GLY A 85 -5.49 12.25 3.97
N ALA A 86 -4.65 13.19 3.53
CA ALA A 86 -5.04 14.61 3.45
C ALA A 86 -5.83 14.95 2.17
N THR A 87 -6.09 13.98 1.28
CA THR A 87 -6.78 14.21 -0.01
C THR A 87 -7.99 13.30 -0.27
N ALA A 88 -8.47 12.56 0.74
CA ALA A 88 -9.70 11.75 0.63
C ALA A 88 -10.76 12.17 1.67
N SER A 89 -11.13 13.46 1.69
CA SER A 89 -12.37 13.91 2.36
C SER A 89 -13.04 15.02 1.56
N GLY A 90 -13.35 14.69 0.31
CA GLY A 90 -14.29 15.42 -0.54
C GLY A 90 -15.62 14.67 -0.65
N ARG A 91 -16.12 14.06 0.43
CA ARG A 91 -17.49 13.52 0.45
C ARG A 91 -18.43 14.69 0.75
N LYS A 92 -18.98 15.31 -0.29
CA LYS A 92 -20.15 16.19 -0.16
C LYS A 92 -21.27 15.42 0.56
N PRO A 93 -21.84 15.91 1.67
CA PRO A 93 -23.05 15.31 2.22
C PRO A 93 -24.16 15.45 1.18
N ALA A 94 -24.86 14.34 0.92
CA ALA A 94 -26.04 14.32 0.09
C ALA A 94 -27.04 15.34 0.63
N THR A 95 -27.30 16.39 -0.14
CA THR A 95 -28.38 17.33 0.12
C THR A 95 -29.70 16.57 0.14
N GLU A 96 -30.18 16.33 1.34
CA GLU A 96 -31.50 15.84 1.64
C GLU A 96 -32.54 16.73 0.94
N LYS A 97 -33.27 16.13 -0.01
CA LYS A 97 -34.39 16.77 -0.71
C LYS A 97 -35.47 17.13 0.32
N ARG A 98 -35.45 18.37 0.80
CA ARG A 98 -36.60 18.99 1.47
C ARG A 98 -37.79 18.98 0.51
N ARG A 99 -38.76 18.09 0.77
CA ARG A 99 -40.08 18.13 0.13
C ARG A 99 -40.75 19.48 0.47
N PRO A 100 -41.37 20.18 -0.48
CA PRO A 100 -42.14 21.38 -0.17
C PRO A 100 -43.41 20.99 0.61
N ARG A 101 -43.69 21.71 1.69
CA ARG A 101 -45.01 21.68 2.36
C ARG A 101 -46.03 22.21 1.36
N VAL A 102 -46.93 21.33 0.92
CA VAL A 102 -48.16 21.71 0.22
C VAL A 102 -49.02 22.46 1.23
N GLY A 103 -49.11 23.78 1.06
CA GLY A 103 -50.21 24.56 1.64
C GLY A 103 -51.44 24.34 0.78
N ARG A 104 -52.57 24.01 1.42
CA ARG A 104 -53.91 24.15 0.85
C ARG A 104 -54.96 23.93 1.94
N GLY A 105 -55.91 24.86 2.01
CA GLY A 105 -57.22 24.68 2.66
C GLY A 105 -57.34 25.37 3.99
#